data_AF-A0A2A4Z2B3-F1
#
_entry.id   AF-A0A2A4Z2B3-F1
#
_cell.length_a   1.000
_cell.length_b   1.000
_cell.length_c   1.000
_cell.angle_alpha   90.00
_cell.angle_beta   90.00
_cell.angle_gamma   90.00
#
_symmetry.space_group_name_H-M   'P 1'
#
loop_
_entity.id
_entity.type
_entity.pdbx_description
1 polymer ?
#
loop_
_entity_poly.entity_id
_entity_poly.type
_entity_poly.pdbx_seq_one_letter_code
_entity_poly.pdbx_strand_id
1 'polypeptide(L)'
;MRKIYKLASGLACLGLMFSTININAQSVSDFESLTLSPNTYWDGSDLSGLTTPKTFTTDFMSGDASFNNVFDTAFGGPGYWSEGFAQSTYTDSITSGSGNLYSSRAGSGNASQTYLVAKNNTKITLKNAATDTVVSGIYITNSTYAANSMRDGDSFAKKFGGVSGNDADWFLLTIKGIDTTGAITTDSVDFYLADFRFATNSLDYIVKDWQYVNLASLGNVTALTFTLTSSDVSGIWMNTPTFFCIDDITPISATLIDFEDLGFTVADSAWDGADYTGVPDDLTYRTTFSDSDADFKNVWNIGWGGYWESGFAYSSKTDSVTSGYLNTYSARTAIGYNNSSNYLISKNKTKAYLTGTAANNTLSGLYVTNTTYAANSMRDGDFFGKQFGSVNNASGNPDGTNGNDWFLLTIKGYSGGNITTDSVNFYLADYRFTSSAQDYIVTDWQWVDLTSLGAVDSLSFILTSSDVGLYGMNTPAFFALDNLNDQTVSVNELNDKLSFLIYPNPANENVFVSLNSNITELQIIDVTGKTVRIEKDLFAGTHNINLENLKSGIYLVKIMSENQIKIEKFIKQ
;
A
#
# COMPACT_ATOMS: atom_id res chain seq x y z
N MET A 1 62.14 -16.59 -49.07
CA MET A 1 61.00 -16.96 -48.21
C MET A 1 61.05 -16.18 -46.91
N ARG A 2 60.32 -15.07 -46.79
CA ARG A 2 60.01 -14.43 -45.51
C ARG A 2 58.57 -13.92 -45.58
N LYS A 3 57.76 -14.38 -44.64
CA LYS A 3 56.30 -14.24 -44.59
C LYS A 3 55.90 -12.80 -44.25
N ILE A 4 54.92 -12.29 -44.98
CA ILE A 4 54.21 -11.04 -44.71
C ILE A 4 53.19 -11.32 -43.61
N TYR A 5 53.29 -10.63 -42.47
CA TYR A 5 52.20 -10.54 -41.50
C TYR A 5 51.63 -9.12 -41.53
N LYS A 6 50.39 -9.01 -42.03
CA LYS A 6 49.55 -7.82 -41.90
C LYS A 6 48.97 -7.83 -40.49
N LEU A 7 49.33 -6.85 -39.66
CA LEU A 7 48.51 -6.48 -38.50
C LEU A 7 47.41 -5.54 -38.99
N ALA A 8 46.19 -6.05 -39.08
CA ALA A 8 45.00 -5.22 -39.21
C ALA A 8 44.54 -4.83 -37.80
N SER A 9 44.58 -3.53 -37.51
CA SER A 9 43.93 -2.92 -36.36
C SER A 9 42.42 -3.05 -36.51
N GLY A 10 41.85 -4.06 -35.85
CA GLY A 10 40.41 -4.23 -35.71
C GLY A 10 39.85 -3.18 -34.75
N LEU A 11 39.19 -2.18 -35.30
CA LEU A 11 38.33 -1.26 -34.58
C LEU A 11 37.12 -2.07 -34.06
N ALA A 12 37.13 -2.44 -32.79
CA ALA A 12 35.95 -3.04 -32.15
C ALA A 12 34.94 -1.91 -31.90
N CYS A 13 34.01 -1.72 -32.84
CA CYS A 13 32.78 -0.98 -32.58
C CYS A 13 31.97 -1.76 -31.55
N LEU A 14 32.09 -1.39 -30.29
CA LEU A 14 31.22 -1.85 -29.21
C LEU A 14 29.84 -1.21 -29.45
N GLY A 15 28.98 -1.92 -30.16
CA GLY A 15 27.58 -1.55 -30.30
C GLY A 15 26.92 -1.60 -28.93
N LEU A 16 26.67 -0.44 -28.35
CA LEU A 16 25.72 -0.28 -27.26
C LEU A 16 24.34 -0.65 -27.80
N MET A 17 23.96 -1.92 -27.63
CA MET A 17 22.55 -2.29 -27.71
C MET A 17 21.85 -1.61 -26.54
N PHE A 18 21.14 -0.52 -26.83
CA PHE A 18 20.09 -0.04 -25.95
C PHE A 18 19.01 -1.13 -25.92
N SER A 19 19.06 -1.98 -24.89
CA SER A 19 17.89 -2.75 -24.50
C SER A 19 16.84 -1.73 -24.07
N THR A 20 15.78 -1.60 -24.86
CA THR A 20 14.53 -0.97 -24.41
C THR A 20 14.04 -1.79 -23.22
N ILE A 21 14.31 -1.28 -22.03
CA ILE A 21 13.69 -1.76 -20.81
C ILE A 21 12.23 -1.34 -20.96
N ASN A 22 11.34 -2.28 -21.21
CA ASN A 22 9.92 -2.03 -21.01
C ASN A 22 9.77 -1.82 -19.50
N ILE A 23 9.64 -0.56 -19.10
CA ILE A 23 9.25 -0.20 -17.74
C ILE A 23 7.83 -0.75 -17.62
N ASN A 24 7.60 -1.68 -16.69
CA ASN A 24 6.24 -2.10 -16.35
C ASN A 24 5.43 -0.83 -16.05
N ALA A 25 4.27 -0.70 -16.69
CA ALA A 25 3.40 0.46 -16.53
C ALA A 25 3.02 0.60 -15.06
N GLN A 26 3.46 1.68 -14.43
CA GLN A 26 3.01 2.08 -13.12
C GLN A 26 1.55 2.55 -13.26
N SER A 27 0.62 1.89 -12.57
CA SER A 27 -0.79 2.28 -12.57
C SER A 27 -1.02 3.56 -11.75
N VAL A 28 -0.20 3.78 -10.71
CA VAL A 28 -0.27 4.96 -9.85
C VAL A 28 0.34 6.18 -10.56
N SER A 29 -0.36 7.30 -10.57
CA SER A 29 0.21 8.59 -10.96
C SER A 29 0.91 9.23 -9.75
N ASP A 30 2.18 8.89 -9.56
CA ASP A 30 3.06 9.35 -8.45
C ASP A 30 3.89 10.60 -8.82
N PHE A 31 3.83 11.02 -10.09
CA PHE A 31 4.55 12.17 -10.65
C PHE A 31 6.09 12.10 -10.64
N GLU A 32 6.72 11.07 -10.07
CA GLU A 32 8.18 11.00 -9.94
C GLU A 32 8.90 10.75 -11.27
N SER A 33 8.19 10.23 -12.27
CA SER A 33 8.67 10.16 -13.66
C SER A 33 8.86 11.54 -14.31
N LEU A 34 8.28 12.60 -13.72
CA LEU A 34 8.38 13.98 -14.18
C LEU A 34 9.61 14.62 -13.54
N THR A 35 10.75 14.48 -14.22
CA THR A 35 12.06 14.93 -13.70
C THR A 35 12.14 16.45 -13.47
N LEU A 36 11.95 16.89 -12.23
CA LEU A 36 12.11 18.27 -11.77
C LEU A 36 13.28 18.41 -10.80
N SER A 37 13.94 19.57 -10.83
CA SER A 37 14.99 19.87 -9.83
C SER A 37 14.34 20.16 -8.47
N PRO A 38 15.01 19.88 -7.34
CA PRO A 38 14.48 20.24 -6.02
C PRO A 38 14.18 21.74 -5.91
N ASN A 39 13.06 22.07 -5.25
CA ASN A 39 12.62 23.45 -5.02
C ASN A 39 12.38 24.25 -6.31
N THR A 40 11.80 23.59 -7.32
CA THR A 40 11.39 24.18 -8.60
C THR A 40 9.95 23.78 -8.96
N TYR A 41 9.45 24.33 -10.06
CA TYR A 41 8.13 24.01 -10.59
C TYR A 41 8.13 24.10 -12.11
N TRP A 42 7.12 23.48 -12.72
CA TRP A 42 6.78 23.68 -14.12
C TRP A 42 5.29 24.01 -14.23
N ASP A 43 4.99 25.14 -14.85
CA ASP A 43 3.62 25.66 -15.02
C ASP A 43 3.29 26.00 -16.48
N GLY A 44 4.15 25.61 -17.43
CA GLY A 44 4.04 25.91 -18.85
C GLY A 44 4.64 27.25 -19.27
N SER A 45 5.28 28.00 -18.37
CA SER A 45 5.98 29.27 -18.70
C SER A 45 7.16 29.10 -19.66
N ASP A 46 7.60 27.88 -19.92
CA ASP A 46 8.56 27.53 -20.98
C ASP A 46 7.96 27.58 -22.39
N LEU A 47 6.65 27.87 -22.50
CA LEU A 47 5.90 27.95 -23.75
C LEU A 47 5.86 26.63 -24.53
N SER A 48 5.98 25.51 -23.82
CA SER A 48 5.80 24.17 -24.38
C SER A 48 4.34 23.87 -24.72
N GLY A 49 4.11 22.91 -25.63
CA GLY A 49 2.79 22.42 -25.97
C GLY A 49 2.19 22.96 -27.28
N LEU A 50 0.90 22.66 -27.49
CA LEU A 50 0.14 23.11 -28.65
C LEU A 50 -0.17 24.60 -28.53
N THR A 51 0.16 25.36 -29.57
CA THR A 51 -0.01 26.82 -29.59
C THR A 51 -1.29 27.24 -30.31
N THR A 52 -2.16 27.97 -29.62
CA THR A 52 -3.23 28.80 -30.21
C THR A 52 -2.87 30.25 -29.88
N PRO A 53 -3.23 31.32 -30.63
CA PRO A 53 -2.45 32.57 -30.72
C PRO A 53 -1.91 33.23 -29.44
N LYS A 54 -2.48 32.94 -28.26
CA LYS A 54 -2.03 33.42 -26.95
C LYS A 54 -1.91 32.32 -25.88
N THR A 55 -2.27 31.07 -26.18
CA THR A 55 -2.34 29.96 -25.23
C THR A 55 -1.43 28.81 -25.65
N PHE A 56 -0.75 28.22 -24.68
CA PHE A 56 0.15 27.09 -24.81
C PHE A 56 -0.42 25.96 -23.97
N THR A 57 -0.82 24.86 -24.61
CA THR A 57 -1.48 23.74 -23.93
C THR A 57 -0.61 22.49 -24.00
N THR A 58 -0.22 21.97 -22.84
CA THR A 58 0.56 20.74 -22.71
C THR A 58 -0.26 19.72 -21.95
N ASP A 59 -0.45 18.54 -22.55
CA ASP A 59 -0.92 17.36 -21.82
C ASP A 59 0.29 16.49 -21.47
N PHE A 60 0.48 16.21 -20.18
CA PHE A 60 1.52 15.32 -19.70
C PHE A 60 0.92 14.05 -19.08
N MET A 61 1.68 12.97 -19.10
CA MET A 61 1.28 11.66 -18.57
C MET A 61 2.03 11.38 -17.27
N SER A 62 1.34 10.81 -16.29
CA SER A 62 1.95 10.13 -15.14
C SER A 62 1.11 8.89 -14.86
N GLY A 63 1.74 7.72 -14.86
CA GLY A 63 1.04 6.44 -14.90
C GLY A 63 -0.02 6.40 -16.01
N ASP A 64 -1.21 5.93 -15.67
CA ASP A 64 -2.36 5.81 -16.57
C ASP A 64 -3.31 7.03 -16.55
N ALA A 65 -2.81 8.20 -16.15
CA ALA A 65 -3.58 9.44 -16.17
C ALA A 65 -2.88 10.54 -16.99
N SER A 66 -3.71 11.37 -17.63
CA SER A 66 -3.33 12.52 -18.43
C SER A 66 -3.79 13.81 -17.77
N PHE A 67 -2.86 14.75 -17.67
CA PHE A 67 -3.00 16.01 -16.97
C PHE A 67 -2.75 17.16 -17.93
N ASN A 68 -3.70 18.10 -17.95
CA ASN A 68 -3.63 19.30 -18.76
C ASN A 68 -2.87 20.41 -18.01
N ASN A 69 -2.08 21.19 -18.74
CA ASN A 69 -1.56 22.49 -18.33
C ASN A 69 -1.85 23.51 -19.45
N VAL A 70 -2.29 24.70 -19.09
CA VAL A 70 -2.44 25.82 -20.03
C VAL A 70 -1.73 27.06 -19.51
N PHE A 71 -0.84 27.62 -20.35
CA PHE A 71 -0.17 28.90 -20.10
C PHE A 71 -0.68 29.95 -21.08
N ASP A 72 -1.07 31.13 -20.60
CA ASP A 72 -1.70 32.20 -21.37
C ASP A 72 -0.86 33.48 -21.34
N THR A 73 -0.69 34.08 -22.52
CA THR A 73 0.09 35.31 -22.77
C THR A 73 -0.79 36.49 -23.20
N ALA A 74 -2.12 36.36 -23.09
CA ALA A 74 -3.08 37.31 -23.64
C ALA A 74 -2.93 38.76 -23.13
N PHE A 75 -2.39 38.93 -21.92
CA PHE A 75 -2.13 40.21 -21.26
C PHE A 75 -0.67 40.69 -21.34
N GLY A 76 0.16 40.07 -22.19
CA GLY A 76 1.57 40.40 -22.36
C GLY A 76 2.51 39.56 -21.50
N GLY A 77 3.83 39.73 -21.71
CA GLY A 77 4.86 38.95 -21.02
C GLY A 77 4.99 39.29 -19.53
N PRO A 78 5.24 38.30 -18.65
CA PRO A 78 5.66 36.93 -18.96
C PRO A 78 4.51 35.91 -19.19
N GLY A 79 3.24 36.33 -19.22
CA GLY A 79 2.09 35.41 -19.25
C GLY A 79 1.71 34.88 -17.85
N TYR A 80 0.80 33.90 -17.79
CA TYR A 80 0.35 33.27 -16.55
C TYR A 80 -0.15 31.83 -16.81
N TRP A 81 0.07 30.93 -15.84
CA TRP A 81 -0.60 29.64 -15.80
C TRP A 81 -2.12 29.88 -15.67
N SER A 82 -2.90 29.55 -16.69
CA SER A 82 -4.32 29.88 -16.77
C SER A 82 -5.20 28.74 -16.30
N GLU A 83 -4.90 27.48 -16.64
CA GLU A 83 -5.74 26.32 -16.38
C GLU A 83 -4.93 25.03 -16.12
N GLY A 84 -5.58 24.04 -15.51
CA GLY A 84 -5.02 22.70 -15.37
C GLY A 84 -4.16 22.51 -14.12
N PHE A 85 -2.99 21.90 -14.32
CA PHE A 85 -2.05 21.50 -13.28
C PHE A 85 -0.66 22.10 -13.52
N ALA A 86 0.04 22.43 -12.43
CA ALA A 86 1.46 22.72 -12.42
C ALA A 86 2.18 21.63 -11.61
N GLN A 87 3.35 21.21 -12.07
CA GLN A 87 4.20 20.25 -11.35
C GLN A 87 5.09 21.02 -10.38
N SER A 88 5.33 20.49 -9.18
CA SER A 88 6.12 21.21 -8.18
C SER A 88 6.92 20.27 -7.29
N THR A 89 8.09 20.76 -6.87
CA THR A 89 8.94 20.18 -5.82
C THR A 89 9.23 21.22 -4.73
N TYR A 90 8.47 22.31 -4.68
CA TYR A 90 8.62 23.34 -3.66
C TYR A 90 8.33 22.81 -2.27
N THR A 91 9.08 23.33 -1.30
CA THR A 91 8.95 22.97 0.12
C THR A 91 8.46 24.13 1.00
N ASP A 92 8.19 25.30 0.40
CA ASP A 92 7.74 26.48 1.15
C ASP A 92 6.26 26.35 1.58
N SER A 93 6.08 25.74 2.74
CA SER A 93 4.78 25.59 3.39
C SER A 93 4.37 26.80 4.25
N ILE A 94 5.16 27.89 4.28
CA ILE A 94 5.00 28.98 5.26
C ILE A 94 4.61 30.31 4.63
N THR A 95 5.20 30.69 3.49
CA THR A 95 5.02 32.03 2.91
C THR A 95 3.59 32.27 2.43
N SER A 96 3.00 33.40 2.82
CA SER A 96 1.61 33.78 2.49
C SER A 96 1.53 34.60 1.20
N GLY A 97 0.34 34.60 0.60
CA GLY A 97 0.01 35.43 -0.57
C GLY A 97 0.29 34.78 -1.92
N SER A 98 -0.13 35.48 -2.98
CA SER A 98 -0.12 35.00 -4.37
C SER A 98 1.27 34.80 -4.98
N GLY A 99 2.34 35.09 -4.25
CA GLY A 99 3.71 34.73 -4.68
C GLY A 99 4.04 33.25 -4.44
N ASN A 100 3.26 32.55 -3.61
CA ASN A 100 3.48 31.14 -3.26
C ASN A 100 2.40 30.23 -3.88
N LEU A 101 2.23 30.32 -5.21
CA LEU A 101 1.18 29.57 -5.92
C LEU A 101 1.46 28.06 -5.97
N TYR A 102 2.73 27.67 -6.00
CA TYR A 102 3.14 26.33 -6.41
C TYR A 102 3.55 25.42 -5.24
N SER A 103 3.33 25.82 -3.99
CA SER A 103 3.70 24.99 -2.84
C SER A 103 2.50 24.24 -2.24
N SER A 104 2.70 22.97 -1.87
CA SER A 104 1.78 22.23 -1.03
C SER A 104 1.89 22.67 0.42
N ARG A 105 0.77 22.65 1.15
CA ARG A 105 0.77 22.96 2.57
C ARG A 105 1.58 21.96 3.40
N ALA A 106 1.69 20.72 2.91
CA ALA A 106 2.51 19.67 3.49
C ALA A 106 4.01 19.93 3.35
N GLY A 107 4.42 20.76 2.38
CA GLY A 107 5.83 21.11 2.14
C GLY A 107 6.63 20.06 1.37
N SER A 108 5.98 19.03 0.82
CA SER A 108 6.53 18.03 -0.10
C SER A 108 5.40 17.30 -0.84
N GLY A 109 5.76 16.38 -1.73
CA GLY A 109 4.84 15.33 -2.18
C GLY A 109 4.54 14.32 -1.06
N ASN A 110 3.62 13.41 -1.31
CA ASN A 110 3.18 12.39 -0.39
C ASN A 110 4.24 11.29 -0.29
N ALA A 111 5.10 11.37 0.72
CA ALA A 111 6.30 10.53 0.84
C ALA A 111 7.23 10.57 -0.40
N SER A 112 7.06 11.59 -1.25
CA SER A 112 7.73 11.81 -2.52
C SER A 112 8.22 13.26 -2.63
N GLN A 113 8.96 13.58 -3.70
CA GLN A 113 9.43 14.94 -3.94
C GLN A 113 8.42 15.75 -4.76
N THR A 114 7.81 15.14 -5.76
CA THR A 114 7.02 15.79 -6.79
C THR A 114 5.54 15.63 -6.50
N TYR A 115 4.78 16.69 -6.71
CA TYR A 115 3.32 16.69 -6.60
C TYR A 115 2.74 17.66 -7.63
N LEU A 116 1.41 17.62 -7.81
CA LEU A 116 0.72 18.59 -8.64
C LEU A 116 0.01 19.64 -7.80
N VAL A 117 0.14 20.90 -8.24
CA VAL A 117 -0.74 21.98 -7.84
C VAL A 117 -1.84 22.12 -8.88
N ALA A 118 -3.07 22.12 -8.41
CA ALA A 118 -4.27 22.13 -9.22
C ALA A 118 -5.02 23.46 -9.09
N LYS A 119 -5.48 23.99 -10.23
CA LYS A 119 -6.47 25.08 -10.24
C LYS A 119 -7.88 24.53 -10.07
N ASN A 120 -8.78 25.39 -9.58
CA ASN A 120 -10.21 25.11 -9.60
C ASN A 120 -10.72 24.82 -11.02
N ASN A 121 -11.75 23.98 -11.12
CA ASN A 121 -12.40 23.54 -12.35
C ASN A 121 -11.46 22.78 -13.30
N THR A 122 -10.51 22.03 -12.72
CA THR A 122 -9.58 21.20 -13.49
C THR A 122 -10.13 19.79 -13.74
N LYS A 123 -9.53 19.08 -14.68
CA LYS A 123 -9.92 17.73 -15.09
C LYS A 123 -8.70 16.84 -15.31
N ILE A 124 -8.79 15.61 -14.82
CA ILE A 124 -7.82 14.54 -15.08
C ILE A 124 -8.49 13.53 -16.01
N THR A 125 -7.79 13.11 -17.07
CA THR A 125 -8.33 12.11 -18.00
C THR A 125 -7.63 10.79 -17.78
N LEU A 126 -8.38 9.72 -17.52
CA LEU A 126 -7.81 8.37 -17.41
C LEU A 126 -7.48 7.85 -18.81
N LYS A 127 -6.39 7.09 -18.90
CA LYS A 127 -5.81 6.56 -20.14
C LYS A 127 -5.47 5.10 -19.95
N ASN A 128 -5.11 4.45 -21.06
CA ASN A 128 -4.63 3.07 -21.07
C ASN A 128 -5.57 2.13 -20.28
N ALA A 129 -5.03 1.33 -19.36
CA ALA A 129 -5.78 0.35 -18.58
C ALA A 129 -6.71 0.98 -17.53
N ALA A 130 -6.51 2.26 -17.17
CA ALA A 130 -7.40 3.00 -16.27
C ALA A 130 -8.61 3.66 -17.00
N THR A 131 -8.75 3.49 -18.31
CA THR A 131 -9.90 4.08 -19.03
C THR A 131 -11.18 3.32 -18.69
N ASP A 132 -12.22 4.04 -18.25
CA ASP A 132 -13.52 3.45 -17.87
C ASP A 132 -13.42 2.48 -16.69
N THR A 133 -12.55 2.82 -15.72
CA THR A 133 -12.37 2.06 -14.48
C THR A 133 -12.74 2.89 -13.27
N VAL A 134 -12.88 2.22 -12.13
CA VAL A 134 -13.04 2.89 -10.84
C VAL A 134 -11.71 3.51 -10.43
N VAL A 135 -11.74 4.72 -9.86
CA VAL A 135 -10.57 5.31 -9.20
C VAL A 135 -10.68 5.02 -7.70
N SER A 136 -9.69 4.35 -7.13
CA SER A 136 -9.69 3.98 -5.70
C SER A 136 -9.66 5.24 -4.84
N GLY A 137 -8.69 6.12 -5.11
CA GLY A 137 -8.56 7.36 -4.40
C GLY A 137 -7.40 8.20 -4.88
N ILE A 138 -7.20 9.30 -4.16
CA ILE A 138 -6.22 10.34 -4.46
C ILE A 138 -5.79 10.99 -3.15
N TYR A 139 -4.53 11.37 -3.02
CA TYR A 139 -4.07 12.18 -1.89
C TYR A 139 -4.30 13.65 -2.19
N ILE A 140 -4.90 14.37 -1.24
CA ILE A 140 -5.26 15.78 -1.38
C ILE A 140 -4.77 16.57 -0.17
N THR A 141 -4.25 17.77 -0.41
CA THR A 141 -4.01 18.76 0.63
C THR A 141 -4.26 20.17 0.11
N ASN A 142 -4.24 21.17 1.00
CA ASN A 142 -4.30 22.56 0.58
C ASN A 142 -3.01 22.99 -0.13
N SER A 143 -3.13 23.95 -1.06
CA SER A 143 -1.96 24.77 -1.41
C SER A 143 -1.57 25.65 -0.22
N THR A 144 -0.29 26.01 -0.12
CA THR A 144 0.19 26.92 0.93
C THR A 144 -0.55 28.26 0.89
N TYR A 145 -0.78 28.80 -0.31
CA TYR A 145 -1.50 30.06 -0.46
C TYR A 145 -2.93 29.99 0.08
N ALA A 146 -3.72 28.98 -0.32
CA ALA A 146 -5.10 28.82 0.17
C ALA A 146 -5.14 28.59 1.69
N ALA A 147 -4.30 27.71 2.23
CA ALA A 147 -4.24 27.44 3.66
C ALA A 147 -3.87 28.68 4.49
N ASN A 148 -2.89 29.47 4.04
CA ASN A 148 -2.49 30.70 4.69
C ASN A 148 -3.57 31.78 4.62
N SER A 149 -4.19 31.93 3.45
CA SER A 149 -5.30 32.86 3.24
C SER A 149 -6.48 32.56 4.18
N MET A 150 -6.89 31.30 4.31
CA MET A 150 -7.92 30.91 5.29
C MET A 150 -7.49 31.15 6.74
N ARG A 151 -6.21 30.91 7.08
CA ARG A 151 -5.70 31.09 8.46
C ARG A 151 -5.64 32.55 8.88
N ASP A 152 -5.17 33.43 8.00
CA ASP A 152 -4.77 34.79 8.34
C ASP A 152 -5.64 35.88 7.69
N GLY A 153 -6.37 35.53 6.62
CA GLY A 153 -6.93 36.48 5.66
C GLY A 153 -5.87 37.02 4.70
N ASP A 154 -6.32 37.67 3.62
CA ASP A 154 -5.47 38.42 2.70
C ASP A 154 -6.21 39.65 2.15
N SER A 155 -5.67 40.27 1.09
CA SER A 155 -6.26 41.47 0.46
C SER A 155 -7.67 41.24 -0.11
N PHE A 156 -8.06 39.99 -0.32
CA PHE A 156 -9.33 39.58 -0.93
C PHE A 156 -10.16 38.69 0.01
N ALA A 157 -9.52 37.69 0.62
CA ALA A 157 -10.17 36.69 1.45
C ALA A 157 -10.15 37.06 2.93
N LYS A 158 -11.23 36.72 3.64
CA LYS A 158 -11.28 36.87 5.11
C LYS A 158 -10.61 35.68 5.80
N LYS A 159 -10.15 35.91 7.03
CA LYS A 159 -9.78 34.83 7.94
C LYS A 159 -11.01 33.96 8.27
N PHE A 160 -10.86 32.63 8.16
CA PHE A 160 -11.87 31.67 8.55
C PHE A 160 -12.07 31.63 10.07
N GLY A 161 -13.32 31.46 10.51
CA GLY A 161 -13.72 31.63 11.91
C GLY A 161 -13.85 33.10 12.33
N GLY A 162 -13.46 34.05 11.47
CA GLY A 162 -13.47 35.48 11.78
C GLY A 162 -12.56 35.84 12.96
N VAL A 163 -12.81 37.00 13.57
CA VAL A 163 -12.00 37.48 14.71
C VAL A 163 -12.23 36.63 15.97
N SER A 164 -13.45 36.13 16.16
CA SER A 164 -13.85 35.39 17.36
C SER A 164 -13.60 33.87 17.28
N GLY A 165 -13.33 33.35 16.08
CA GLY A 165 -13.27 31.91 15.79
C GLY A 165 -14.63 31.27 15.53
N ASN A 166 -15.74 32.01 15.64
CA ASN A 166 -17.10 31.44 15.57
C ASN A 166 -17.78 31.59 14.20
N ASP A 167 -17.15 32.23 13.21
CA ASP A 167 -17.76 32.33 11.88
C ASP A 167 -17.77 30.93 11.24
N ALA A 168 -18.96 30.45 10.87
CA ALA A 168 -19.14 29.16 10.23
C ALA A 168 -18.60 29.18 8.79
N ASP A 169 -17.30 28.93 8.65
CA ASP A 169 -16.60 28.92 7.37
C ASP A 169 -16.22 27.52 6.89
N TRP A 170 -16.02 27.35 5.59
CA TRP A 170 -15.62 26.07 5.00
C TRP A 170 -15.00 26.28 3.62
N PHE A 171 -14.14 25.34 3.22
CA PHE A 171 -13.57 25.25 1.89
C PHE A 171 -13.69 23.81 1.40
N LEU A 172 -14.46 23.61 0.34
CA LEU A 172 -14.90 22.30 -0.13
C LEU A 172 -14.36 22.03 -1.53
N LEU A 173 -13.77 20.85 -1.71
CA LEU A 173 -13.47 20.26 -2.99
C LEU A 173 -14.52 19.20 -3.32
N THR A 174 -15.26 19.40 -4.41
CA THR A 174 -16.19 18.44 -4.97
C THR A 174 -15.54 17.74 -6.16
N ILE A 175 -15.50 16.41 -6.11
CA ILE A 175 -14.91 15.54 -7.12
C ILE A 175 -16.02 14.76 -7.80
N LYS A 176 -16.07 14.80 -9.13
CA LYS A 176 -17.06 14.07 -9.93
C LYS A 176 -16.42 13.29 -11.06
N GLY A 177 -17.03 12.16 -11.39
CA GLY A 177 -16.69 11.35 -12.55
C GLY A 177 -17.21 11.93 -13.86
N ILE A 178 -16.60 11.51 -14.96
CA ILE A 178 -17.15 11.62 -16.31
C ILE A 178 -17.26 10.21 -16.88
N ASP A 179 -18.42 9.83 -17.39
CA ASP A 179 -18.66 8.50 -17.96
C ASP A 179 -18.14 8.36 -19.41
N THR A 180 -18.34 7.19 -20.03
CA THR A 180 -17.93 6.91 -21.42
C THR A 180 -18.66 7.74 -22.47
N THR A 181 -19.79 8.35 -22.13
CA THR A 181 -20.53 9.27 -23.02
C THR A 181 -20.01 10.71 -22.95
N GLY A 182 -19.12 10.99 -21.98
CA GLY A 182 -18.62 12.34 -21.70
C GLY A 182 -19.51 13.15 -20.77
N ALA A 183 -20.52 12.53 -20.13
CA ALA A 183 -21.40 13.19 -19.18
C ALA A 183 -20.80 13.16 -17.76
N ILE A 184 -20.99 14.23 -17.00
CA ILE A 184 -20.62 14.27 -15.58
C ILE A 184 -21.59 13.36 -14.81
N THR A 185 -21.03 12.49 -13.96
CA THR A 185 -21.82 11.56 -13.14
C THR A 185 -22.68 12.30 -12.11
N THR A 186 -23.77 11.66 -11.69
CA THR A 186 -24.67 12.23 -10.67
C THR A 186 -23.98 12.34 -9.31
N ASP A 187 -23.23 11.30 -8.97
CA ASP A 187 -22.58 11.16 -7.67
C ASP A 187 -21.34 12.03 -7.57
N SER A 188 -21.00 12.44 -6.35
CA SER A 188 -19.81 13.21 -6.04
C SER A 188 -19.17 12.73 -4.76
N VAL A 189 -17.86 12.94 -4.66
CA VAL A 189 -17.12 12.88 -3.41
C VAL A 189 -16.80 14.30 -2.99
N ASP A 190 -17.25 14.66 -1.79
CA ASP A 190 -17.05 15.97 -1.19
C ASP A 190 -15.97 15.88 -0.11
N PHE A 191 -14.93 16.70 -0.24
CA PHE A 191 -13.80 16.75 0.68
C PHE A 191 -13.55 18.17 1.18
N TYR A 192 -13.75 18.38 2.49
CA TYR A 192 -13.51 19.67 3.12
C TYR A 192 -12.03 19.88 3.40
N LEU A 193 -11.42 20.79 2.64
CA LEU A 193 -10.05 21.30 2.85
C LEU A 193 -9.94 22.21 4.08
N ALA A 194 -11.07 22.78 4.52
CA ALA A 194 -11.23 23.42 5.82
C ALA A 194 -12.69 23.37 6.26
N ASP A 195 -12.93 23.25 7.56
CA ASP A 195 -14.27 23.28 8.15
C ASP A 195 -14.23 23.93 9.54
N PHE A 196 -15.00 25.01 9.71
CA PHE A 196 -15.15 25.82 10.92
C PHE A 196 -16.62 25.87 11.37
N ARG A 197 -17.43 24.89 10.97
CA ARG A 197 -18.86 24.83 11.29
C ARG A 197 -19.14 24.11 12.61
N PHE A 198 -18.10 23.67 13.33
CA PHE A 198 -18.26 22.93 14.57
C PHE A 198 -18.77 23.84 15.70
N ALA A 199 -19.56 23.29 16.61
CA ALA A 199 -20.01 24.02 17.80
C ALA A 199 -18.87 24.35 18.77
N THR A 200 -17.76 23.60 18.67
CA THR A 200 -16.56 23.76 19.50
C THR A 200 -15.39 24.10 18.59
N ASN A 201 -14.89 25.33 18.65
CA ASN A 201 -13.87 25.83 17.72
C ASN A 201 -12.53 25.07 17.79
N SER A 202 -12.29 24.25 18.82
CA SER A 202 -11.10 23.38 18.86
C SER A 202 -11.17 22.21 17.88
N LEU A 203 -12.35 21.95 17.29
CA LEU A 203 -12.56 20.95 16.24
C LEU A 203 -12.40 21.55 14.84
N ASP A 204 -12.34 22.89 14.73
CA ASP A 204 -12.13 23.56 13.46
C ASP A 204 -10.76 23.21 12.89
N TYR A 205 -10.71 23.05 11.58
CA TYR A 205 -9.47 22.63 10.94
C TYR A 205 -9.25 23.27 9.57
N ILE A 206 -7.98 23.35 9.22
CA ILE A 206 -7.46 23.55 7.87
C ILE A 206 -6.56 22.34 7.60
N VAL A 207 -6.81 21.61 6.52
CA VAL A 207 -5.99 20.46 6.13
C VAL A 207 -4.57 20.95 5.79
N LYS A 208 -3.56 20.37 6.46
CA LYS A 208 -2.15 20.74 6.28
C LYS A 208 -1.29 19.61 5.75
N ASP A 209 -1.65 18.39 6.11
CA ASP A 209 -0.98 17.17 5.66
C ASP A 209 -1.75 16.54 4.50
N TRP A 210 -1.14 15.59 3.81
CA TRP A 210 -1.80 14.80 2.78
C TRP A 210 -2.93 13.95 3.39
N GLN A 211 -4.11 13.98 2.77
CA GLN A 211 -5.26 13.19 3.18
C GLN A 211 -5.69 12.30 2.02
N TYR A 212 -5.84 11.01 2.28
CA TYR A 212 -6.39 10.09 1.30
C TYR A 212 -7.90 10.32 1.16
N VAL A 213 -8.36 10.52 -0.08
CA VAL A 213 -9.77 10.69 -0.43
C VAL A 213 -10.20 9.50 -1.28
N ASN A 214 -11.10 8.68 -0.73
CA ASN A 214 -11.68 7.53 -1.43
C ASN A 214 -12.65 8.01 -2.52
N LEU A 215 -12.41 7.58 -3.76
CA LEU A 215 -13.19 7.93 -4.95
C LEU A 215 -13.99 6.77 -5.53
N ALA A 216 -13.96 5.59 -4.89
CA ALA A 216 -14.58 4.38 -5.40
C ALA A 216 -16.09 4.52 -5.62
N SER A 217 -16.76 5.37 -4.84
CA SER A 217 -18.19 5.64 -4.97
C SER A 217 -18.58 6.36 -6.26
N LEU A 218 -17.62 6.88 -7.04
CA LEU A 218 -17.89 7.48 -8.35
C LEU A 218 -18.14 6.42 -9.44
N GLY A 219 -17.86 5.14 -9.16
CA GLY A 219 -17.98 4.05 -10.11
C GLY A 219 -16.97 4.15 -11.26
N ASN A 220 -17.26 3.50 -12.38
CA ASN A 220 -16.42 3.54 -13.57
C ASN A 220 -16.46 4.92 -14.22
N VAL A 221 -15.28 5.49 -14.45
CA VAL A 221 -15.13 6.83 -15.02
C VAL A 221 -14.03 6.84 -16.07
N THR A 222 -14.12 7.78 -17.01
CA THR A 222 -13.07 8.06 -18.00
C THR A 222 -12.26 9.30 -17.63
N ALA A 223 -12.78 10.13 -16.75
CA ALA A 223 -12.11 11.32 -16.23
C ALA A 223 -12.68 11.72 -14.87
N LEU A 224 -11.90 12.51 -14.12
CA LEU A 224 -12.30 13.15 -12.88
C LEU A 224 -12.29 14.66 -13.05
N THR A 225 -13.28 15.33 -12.47
CA THR A 225 -13.39 16.79 -12.42
C THR A 225 -13.36 17.28 -10.99
N PHE A 226 -12.74 18.44 -10.78
CA PHE A 226 -12.46 18.98 -9.46
C PHE A 226 -13.00 20.41 -9.37
N THR A 227 -13.93 20.66 -8.45
CA THR A 227 -14.56 21.98 -8.25
C THR A 227 -14.40 22.41 -6.80
N LEU A 228 -13.77 23.56 -6.59
CA LEU A 228 -13.64 24.23 -5.31
C LEU A 228 -14.78 25.22 -5.09
N THR A 229 -15.33 25.20 -3.88
CA THR A 229 -16.30 26.17 -3.36
C THR A 229 -15.91 26.57 -1.93
N SER A 230 -16.36 27.75 -1.48
CA SER A 230 -16.02 28.31 -0.16
C SER A 230 -17.21 29.06 0.42
N SER A 231 -17.24 29.19 1.76
CA SER A 231 -18.11 30.13 2.45
C SER A 231 -17.74 31.60 2.21
N ASP A 232 -16.47 31.88 1.90
CA ASP A 232 -15.97 33.23 1.68
C ASP A 232 -16.13 33.66 0.21
N VAL A 233 -17.27 34.30 -0.06
CA VAL A 233 -17.71 34.71 -1.39
C VAL A 233 -18.09 36.18 -1.45
N SER A 234 -17.76 36.82 -2.57
CA SER A 234 -18.24 38.14 -2.99
C SER A 234 -19.16 37.99 -4.19
N GLY A 235 -20.46 37.79 -3.94
CA GLY A 235 -21.45 37.53 -4.98
C GLY A 235 -21.26 36.14 -5.61
N ILE A 236 -20.92 36.09 -6.89
CA ILE A 236 -20.64 34.81 -7.61
C ILE A 236 -19.16 34.40 -7.54
N TRP A 237 -18.30 35.25 -6.97
CA TRP A 237 -16.86 35.05 -6.95
C TRP A 237 -16.41 34.54 -5.58
N MET A 238 -15.62 33.47 -5.58
CA MET A 238 -14.94 32.98 -4.39
C MET A 238 -13.74 33.88 -4.10
N ASN A 239 -13.62 34.36 -2.86
CA ASN A 239 -12.48 35.16 -2.44
C ASN A 239 -11.29 34.27 -2.06
N THR A 240 -11.56 33.11 -1.46
CA THR A 240 -10.54 32.11 -1.09
C THR A 240 -9.74 31.67 -2.32
N PRO A 241 -8.40 31.61 -2.24
CA PRO A 241 -7.57 31.17 -3.35
C PRO A 241 -7.97 29.80 -3.91
N THR A 242 -8.15 29.73 -5.22
CA THR A 242 -8.70 28.58 -5.96
C THR A 242 -7.65 27.50 -6.28
N PHE A 243 -6.82 27.13 -5.30
CA PHE A 243 -5.68 26.23 -5.50
C PHE A 243 -5.60 25.14 -4.43
N PHE A 244 -5.41 23.90 -4.86
CA PHE A 244 -5.19 22.73 -4.00
C PHE A 244 -4.06 21.87 -4.56
N CYS A 245 -3.61 20.87 -3.81
CA CYS A 245 -2.55 19.97 -4.24
C CYS A 245 -3.07 18.53 -4.27
N ILE A 246 -2.58 17.77 -5.24
CA ILE A 246 -2.88 16.35 -5.38
C ILE A 246 -1.59 15.54 -5.53
N ASP A 247 -1.65 14.30 -5.05
CA ASP A 247 -0.61 13.30 -5.23
C ASP A 247 -1.20 11.89 -5.37
N ASP A 248 -0.40 10.95 -5.86
CA ASP A 248 -0.66 9.50 -5.88
C ASP A 248 -2.08 9.10 -6.31
N ILE A 249 -2.42 9.39 -7.57
CA ILE A 249 -3.71 8.96 -8.12
C ILE A 249 -3.65 7.47 -8.34
N THR A 250 -4.51 6.75 -7.62
CA THR A 250 -4.55 5.31 -7.67
C THR A 250 -5.82 4.88 -8.43
N PRO A 251 -5.76 4.67 -9.76
CA PRO A 251 -6.82 3.93 -10.42
C PRO A 251 -6.94 2.55 -9.75
N ILE A 252 -8.14 1.97 -9.67
CA ILE A 252 -8.24 0.54 -9.35
C ILE A 252 -7.57 -0.20 -10.51
N SER A 253 -6.32 -0.57 -10.28
CA SER A 253 -5.63 -1.62 -11.01
C SER A 253 -5.34 -2.73 -10.01
N ALA A 254 -6.38 -3.15 -9.30
CA ALA A 254 -6.47 -4.28 -8.39
C ALA A 254 -7.66 -4.05 -7.45
N THR A 255 -8.73 -4.78 -7.66
CA THR A 255 -9.77 -5.01 -6.64
C THR A 255 -9.11 -5.70 -5.45
N LEU A 256 -9.10 -5.01 -4.31
CA LEU A 256 -8.80 -5.65 -3.03
C LEU A 256 -9.89 -6.70 -2.79
N ILE A 257 -9.44 -7.89 -2.40
CA ILE A 257 -10.29 -9.04 -2.08
C ILE A 257 -10.01 -9.33 -0.59
N ASP A 258 -10.75 -8.65 0.28
CA ASP A 258 -10.57 -8.65 1.75
C ASP A 258 -11.65 -9.45 2.49
N PHE A 259 -12.65 -9.99 1.78
CA PHE A 259 -13.68 -10.85 2.33
C PHE A 259 -14.63 -10.21 3.35
N GLU A 260 -14.56 -8.89 3.56
CA GLU A 260 -15.38 -8.22 4.57
C GLU A 260 -16.85 -8.12 4.13
N ASP A 261 -17.12 -8.20 2.84
CA ASP A 261 -18.47 -8.24 2.27
C ASP A 261 -19.15 -9.62 2.39
N LEU A 262 -18.44 -10.64 2.91
CA LEU A 262 -19.00 -11.97 3.09
C LEU A 262 -19.90 -12.02 4.35
N GLY A 263 -21.18 -12.33 4.12
CA GLY A 263 -22.33 -12.00 4.98
C GLY A 263 -22.47 -12.70 6.34
N PHE A 264 -21.47 -12.63 7.22
CA PHE A 264 -21.68 -12.96 8.62
C PHE A 264 -22.46 -11.86 9.34
N THR A 265 -23.57 -12.24 9.94
CA THR A 265 -24.38 -11.37 10.82
C THR A 265 -24.07 -11.60 12.31
N VAL A 266 -23.19 -12.56 12.61
CA VAL A 266 -22.80 -12.97 13.96
C VAL A 266 -21.29 -13.23 13.98
N ALA A 267 -20.60 -12.69 14.98
CA ALA A 267 -19.17 -12.95 15.22
C ALA A 267 -18.89 -14.45 15.49
N ASP A 268 -17.63 -14.86 15.34
CA ASP A 268 -17.20 -16.25 15.53
C ASP A 268 -17.97 -17.23 14.65
N SER A 269 -18.09 -16.90 13.36
CA SER A 269 -18.81 -17.73 12.37
C SER A 269 -17.86 -18.33 11.34
N ALA A 270 -18.30 -19.40 10.70
CA ALA A 270 -17.62 -20.00 9.57
C ALA A 270 -18.66 -20.53 8.59
N TRP A 271 -18.37 -20.43 7.30
CA TRP A 271 -19.16 -21.05 6.24
C TRP A 271 -18.27 -21.93 5.40
N ASP A 272 -18.71 -23.16 5.19
CA ASP A 272 -17.98 -24.21 4.46
C ASP A 272 -18.88 -24.98 3.47
N GLY A 273 -20.09 -24.46 3.21
CA GLY A 273 -21.08 -25.07 2.31
C GLY A 273 -22.06 -26.04 2.98
N ALA A 274 -22.00 -26.23 4.31
CA ALA A 274 -22.91 -27.11 5.05
C ALA A 274 -24.40 -26.68 5.02
N ASP A 275 -24.70 -25.48 4.53
CA ASP A 275 -26.04 -24.95 4.37
C ASP A 275 -26.75 -25.40 3.07
N TYR A 276 -26.07 -26.21 2.25
CA TYR A 276 -26.59 -26.76 0.99
C TYR A 276 -26.97 -25.70 -0.06
N THR A 277 -26.36 -24.50 0.01
CA THR A 277 -26.59 -23.41 -0.95
C THR A 277 -26.03 -23.69 -2.36
N GLY A 278 -25.17 -24.69 -2.50
CA GLY A 278 -24.53 -25.08 -3.76
C GLY A 278 -25.44 -25.83 -4.74
N VAL A 279 -24.94 -26.00 -5.96
CA VAL A 279 -25.56 -26.86 -6.97
C VAL A 279 -25.29 -28.34 -6.60
N PRO A 280 -26.34 -29.17 -6.41
CA PRO A 280 -26.16 -30.57 -6.08
C PRO A 280 -25.59 -31.38 -7.27
N ASP A 281 -24.62 -32.23 -7.00
CA ASP A 281 -23.95 -33.16 -7.90
C ASP A 281 -23.65 -34.47 -7.14
N ASP A 282 -24.57 -35.43 -7.27
CA ASP A 282 -24.61 -36.69 -6.50
C ASP A 282 -24.58 -36.45 -4.97
N LEU A 283 -23.50 -36.85 -4.30
CA LEU A 283 -23.30 -36.65 -2.87
C LEU A 283 -22.66 -35.30 -2.54
N THR A 284 -22.46 -34.43 -3.53
CA THR A 284 -21.75 -33.14 -3.35
C THR A 284 -22.64 -31.95 -3.65
N TYR A 285 -22.38 -30.82 -3.00
CA TYR A 285 -22.93 -29.51 -3.27
C TYR A 285 -21.77 -28.60 -3.65
N ARG A 286 -21.79 -28.10 -4.88
CA ARG A 286 -20.73 -27.25 -5.42
C ARG A 286 -21.18 -25.80 -5.40
N THR A 287 -20.46 -24.97 -4.68
CA THR A 287 -20.73 -23.54 -4.59
C THR A 287 -19.55 -22.76 -5.15
N THR A 288 -19.83 -21.68 -5.86
CA THR A 288 -18.87 -20.60 -6.07
C THR A 288 -19.38 -19.40 -5.29
N PHE A 289 -18.56 -18.85 -4.42
CA PHE A 289 -18.80 -17.56 -3.82
C PHE A 289 -17.77 -16.57 -4.36
N SER A 290 -18.17 -15.31 -4.47
CA SER A 290 -17.34 -14.25 -5.03
C SER A 290 -17.12 -13.19 -3.98
N ASP A 291 -15.92 -12.63 -3.98
CA ASP A 291 -15.58 -11.41 -3.25
C ASP A 291 -14.82 -10.52 -4.22
N SER A 292 -15.33 -9.32 -4.46
CA SER A 292 -14.72 -8.39 -5.41
C SER A 292 -14.48 -9.06 -6.78
N ASP A 293 -13.26 -8.97 -7.35
CA ASP A 293 -12.91 -9.64 -8.61
C ASP A 293 -12.26 -11.03 -8.42
N ALA A 294 -12.71 -11.82 -7.45
CA ALA A 294 -12.30 -13.22 -7.33
C ALA A 294 -13.45 -14.16 -7.00
N ASP A 295 -13.42 -15.32 -7.66
CA ASP A 295 -14.33 -16.44 -7.47
C ASP A 295 -13.61 -17.58 -6.74
N PHE A 296 -14.22 -18.04 -5.66
CA PHE A 296 -13.73 -19.10 -4.80
C PHE A 296 -14.70 -20.29 -4.83
N LYS A 297 -14.16 -21.48 -5.08
CA LYS A 297 -14.96 -22.71 -5.12
C LYS A 297 -15.00 -23.36 -3.75
N ASN A 298 -16.17 -23.89 -3.40
CA ASN A 298 -16.41 -24.73 -2.25
C ASN A 298 -17.14 -26.00 -2.70
N VAL A 299 -16.80 -27.13 -2.08
CA VAL A 299 -17.51 -28.39 -2.27
C VAL A 299 -17.84 -29.00 -0.90
N TRP A 300 -19.12 -29.14 -0.60
CA TRP A 300 -19.63 -29.85 0.57
C TRP A 300 -20.13 -31.23 0.18
N ASN A 301 -19.77 -32.29 0.91
CA ASN A 301 -20.20 -33.65 0.61
C ASN A 301 -21.11 -34.17 1.74
N ILE A 302 -22.27 -34.73 1.40
CA ILE A 302 -23.27 -35.24 2.37
C ILE A 302 -23.06 -36.69 2.78
N GLY A 303 -22.10 -37.38 2.18
CA GLY A 303 -21.66 -38.72 2.58
C GLY A 303 -21.16 -38.75 4.02
N TRP A 304 -21.37 -39.87 4.71
CA TRP A 304 -20.87 -40.12 6.07
C TRP A 304 -21.28 -39.08 7.14
N GLY A 305 -22.39 -38.37 6.93
CA GLY A 305 -22.91 -37.38 7.88
C GLY A 305 -22.56 -35.93 7.55
N GLY A 306 -21.89 -35.66 6.43
CA GLY A 306 -21.58 -34.30 5.98
C GLY A 306 -20.14 -33.90 6.30
N TYR A 307 -19.39 -33.45 5.29
CA TYR A 307 -18.07 -32.86 5.47
C TYR A 307 -17.72 -31.88 4.35
N TRP A 308 -16.94 -30.86 4.69
CA TRP A 308 -16.33 -29.98 3.71
C TRP A 308 -15.31 -30.79 2.92
N GLU A 309 -15.54 -31.02 1.63
CA GLU A 309 -14.74 -31.91 0.81
C GLU A 309 -13.51 -31.20 0.24
N SER A 310 -13.71 -30.07 -0.43
CA SER A 310 -12.63 -29.30 -1.06
C SER A 310 -12.98 -27.82 -1.22
N GLY A 311 -11.97 -27.00 -1.56
CA GLY A 311 -12.16 -25.58 -1.86
C GLY A 311 -11.81 -24.65 -0.71
N PHE A 312 -12.52 -23.54 -0.64
CA PHE A 312 -12.38 -22.48 0.37
C PHE A 312 -13.59 -22.43 1.30
N ALA A 313 -13.35 -21.95 2.51
CA ALA A 313 -14.34 -21.58 3.50
C ALA A 313 -14.02 -20.16 3.96
N TYR A 314 -15.00 -19.32 4.25
CA TYR A 314 -14.78 -18.02 4.87
C TYR A 314 -15.10 -18.08 6.36
N SER A 315 -14.36 -17.34 7.18
CA SER A 315 -14.49 -17.43 8.63
C SER A 315 -14.13 -16.14 9.35
N SER A 316 -14.75 -15.94 10.52
CA SER A 316 -14.46 -14.90 11.51
C SER A 316 -14.17 -15.51 12.89
N LYS A 317 -13.69 -16.76 12.93
CA LYS A 317 -13.43 -17.50 14.17
C LYS A 317 -12.19 -16.98 14.89
N THR A 318 -12.31 -16.74 16.19
CA THR A 318 -11.21 -16.19 17.00
C THR A 318 -10.44 -17.24 17.82
N ASP A 319 -10.77 -18.54 17.71
CA ASP A 319 -10.13 -19.59 18.51
C ASP A 319 -8.72 -19.93 18.02
N SER A 320 -7.72 -19.22 18.55
CA SER A 320 -6.30 -19.49 18.31
C SER A 320 -5.69 -20.53 19.25
N VAL A 321 -6.46 -21.16 20.15
CA VAL A 321 -5.90 -21.98 21.24
C VAL A 321 -6.18 -23.46 21.06
N THR A 322 -7.41 -23.84 20.69
CA THR A 322 -7.86 -25.25 20.71
C THR A 322 -7.17 -26.09 19.63
N SER A 323 -6.53 -27.19 20.02
CA SER A 323 -5.90 -28.14 19.10
C SER A 323 -6.91 -29.12 18.48
N GLY A 324 -6.57 -29.63 17.30
CA GLY A 324 -7.28 -30.74 16.64
C GLY A 324 -8.27 -30.31 15.56
N TYR A 325 -8.78 -31.31 14.84
CA TYR A 325 -9.56 -31.14 13.60
C TYR A 325 -10.90 -30.39 13.78
N LEU A 326 -11.41 -30.28 15.01
CA LEU A 326 -12.62 -29.49 15.28
C LEU A 326 -12.36 -27.98 15.17
N ASN A 327 -11.10 -27.53 15.18
CA ASN A 327 -10.71 -26.13 15.04
C ASN A 327 -10.11 -25.83 13.66
N THR A 328 -10.76 -26.32 12.60
CA THR A 328 -10.27 -26.19 11.21
C THR A 328 -10.43 -24.76 10.65
N TYR A 329 -11.35 -23.96 11.20
CA TYR A 329 -11.74 -22.67 10.61
C TYR A 329 -11.10 -21.44 11.25
N SER A 330 -10.27 -21.61 12.28
CA SER A 330 -9.63 -20.47 12.96
C SER A 330 -8.25 -20.21 12.38
N ALA A 331 -7.97 -18.95 12.07
CA ALA A 331 -6.61 -18.49 11.79
C ALA A 331 -5.80 -18.46 13.10
N ARG A 332 -4.50 -18.75 13.02
CA ARG A 332 -3.62 -18.77 14.19
C ARG A 332 -3.52 -17.39 14.88
N THR A 333 -3.77 -16.33 14.13
CA THR A 333 -3.82 -14.92 14.56
C THR A 333 -5.03 -14.56 15.41
N ALA A 334 -6.07 -15.41 15.48
CA ALA A 334 -7.38 -15.12 16.08
C ALA A 334 -8.19 -14.00 15.42
N ILE A 335 -7.68 -13.35 14.38
CA ILE A 335 -8.32 -12.20 13.72
C ILE A 335 -7.83 -12.10 12.27
N GLY A 336 -8.64 -11.49 11.41
CA GLY A 336 -8.24 -11.13 10.05
C GLY A 336 -7.15 -10.05 10.04
N TYR A 337 -6.55 -9.86 8.88
CA TYR A 337 -5.45 -8.92 8.68
C TYR A 337 -5.92 -7.47 8.94
N ASN A 338 -5.03 -6.64 9.48
CA ASN A 338 -5.35 -5.25 9.82
C ASN A 338 -6.57 -5.08 10.76
N ASN A 339 -6.84 -6.09 11.60
CA ASN A 339 -8.03 -6.17 12.46
C ASN A 339 -9.36 -6.29 11.70
N SER A 340 -9.34 -6.83 10.48
CA SER A 340 -10.55 -7.25 9.76
C SER A 340 -11.25 -8.39 10.49
N SER A 341 -12.55 -8.55 10.22
CA SER A 341 -13.36 -9.56 10.88
C SER A 341 -13.26 -10.92 10.20
N ASN A 342 -13.21 -10.92 8.87
CA ASN A 342 -13.28 -12.09 8.04
C ASN A 342 -11.93 -12.39 7.39
N TYR A 343 -11.74 -13.65 7.04
CA TYR A 343 -10.60 -14.15 6.26
C TYR A 343 -11.00 -15.48 5.60
N LEU A 344 -10.20 -15.97 4.67
CA LEU A 344 -10.39 -17.28 4.05
C LEU A 344 -9.57 -18.38 4.71
N ILE A 345 -10.18 -19.55 4.81
CA ILE A 345 -9.54 -20.82 5.10
C ILE A 345 -9.49 -21.63 3.81
N SER A 346 -8.29 -22.01 3.42
CA SER A 346 -8.06 -22.81 2.22
C SER A 346 -7.62 -24.21 2.59
N LYS A 347 -8.23 -25.21 1.95
CA LYS A 347 -7.67 -26.56 1.87
C LYS A 347 -6.46 -26.59 0.94
N ASN A 348 -5.73 -27.70 0.95
CA ASN A 348 -4.71 -28.00 -0.05
C ASN A 348 -5.33 -28.24 -1.44
N LYS A 349 -4.59 -27.87 -2.49
CA LYS A 349 -4.93 -28.08 -3.91
C LYS A 349 -6.20 -27.33 -4.32
N THR A 350 -6.32 -26.08 -3.88
CA THR A 350 -7.44 -25.19 -4.20
C THR A 350 -7.07 -24.23 -5.32
N LYS A 351 -8.09 -23.66 -5.97
CA LYS A 351 -7.92 -22.71 -7.06
C LYS A 351 -8.87 -21.52 -6.92
N ALA A 352 -8.32 -20.32 -6.85
CA ALA A 352 -9.08 -19.07 -6.94
C ALA A 352 -9.07 -18.57 -8.39
N TYR A 353 -10.20 -18.08 -8.88
CA TYR A 353 -10.34 -17.58 -10.25
C TYR A 353 -10.51 -16.08 -10.22
N LEU A 354 -9.68 -15.37 -10.96
CA LEU A 354 -9.73 -13.92 -11.04
C LEU A 354 -10.78 -13.53 -12.07
N THR A 355 -11.60 -12.54 -11.72
CA THR A 355 -12.65 -11.98 -12.56
C THR A 355 -12.37 -10.50 -12.80
N GLY A 356 -13.32 -9.76 -13.38
CA GLY A 356 -13.25 -8.31 -13.57
C GLY A 356 -11.88 -7.75 -13.97
N THR A 357 -11.36 -6.83 -13.17
CA THR A 357 -10.09 -6.12 -13.40
C THR A 357 -8.85 -6.90 -12.95
N ALA A 358 -9.02 -7.89 -12.06
CA ALA A 358 -7.94 -8.77 -11.62
C ALA A 358 -7.59 -9.85 -12.68
N ALA A 359 -8.55 -10.20 -13.56
CA ALA A 359 -8.36 -11.21 -14.59
C ALA A 359 -7.32 -10.81 -15.65
N ASN A 360 -6.39 -11.73 -15.94
CA ASN A 360 -5.27 -11.53 -16.87
C ASN A 360 -4.39 -10.34 -16.50
N ASN A 361 -4.27 -10.05 -15.21
CA ASN A 361 -3.45 -8.96 -14.69
C ASN A 361 -2.43 -9.48 -13.68
N THR A 362 -1.42 -8.67 -13.38
CA THR A 362 -0.43 -8.99 -12.34
C THR A 362 -1.05 -8.69 -10.98
N LEU A 363 -0.95 -9.63 -10.05
CA LEU A 363 -1.39 -9.44 -8.67
C LEU A 363 -0.22 -8.99 -7.78
N SER A 364 -0.47 -8.09 -6.84
CA SER A 364 0.58 -7.63 -5.93
C SER A 364 0.96 -8.67 -4.90
N GLY A 365 -0.03 -9.30 -4.26
CA GLY A 365 0.24 -10.31 -3.26
C GLY A 365 -1.00 -10.70 -2.46
N LEU A 366 -0.78 -11.32 -1.31
CA LEU A 366 -1.79 -11.62 -0.31
C LEU A 366 -1.14 -11.84 1.06
N TYR A 367 -1.92 -11.74 2.12
CA TYR A 367 -1.48 -12.17 3.44
C TYR A 367 -1.82 -13.64 3.67
N VAL A 368 -0.89 -14.39 4.28
CA VAL A 368 -1.09 -15.79 4.66
C VAL A 368 -0.66 -16.04 6.10
N THR A 369 -1.30 -17.01 6.75
CA THR A 369 -0.85 -17.54 8.04
C THR A 369 -1.27 -19.00 8.20
N ASN A 370 -0.81 -19.66 9.27
CA ASN A 370 -1.29 -21.00 9.59
C ASN A 370 -2.73 -20.96 10.12
N THR A 371 -3.49 -22.03 9.89
CA THR A 371 -4.67 -22.30 10.72
C THR A 371 -4.23 -22.72 12.12
N THR A 372 -5.09 -22.52 13.13
CA THR A 372 -4.82 -22.97 14.50
C THR A 372 -4.55 -24.47 14.55
N TYR A 373 -5.33 -25.27 13.82
CA TYR A 373 -5.13 -26.72 13.75
C TYR A 373 -3.75 -27.08 13.20
N ALA A 374 -3.34 -26.53 12.05
CA ALA A 374 -2.03 -26.82 11.46
C ALA A 374 -0.87 -26.36 12.37
N ALA A 375 -0.95 -25.14 12.91
CA ALA A 375 0.07 -24.60 13.80
C ALA A 375 0.24 -25.43 15.07
N ASN A 376 -0.86 -25.84 15.72
CA ASN A 376 -0.80 -26.65 16.92
C ASN A 376 -0.32 -28.08 16.64
N SER A 377 -0.74 -28.68 15.51
CA SER A 377 -0.25 -29.99 15.07
C SER A 377 1.27 -29.98 14.88
N MET A 378 1.82 -28.97 14.21
CA MET A 378 3.27 -28.83 14.05
C MET A 378 3.98 -28.59 15.40
N ARG A 379 3.39 -27.78 16.30
CA ARG A 379 3.99 -27.45 17.60
C ARG A 379 4.02 -28.64 18.57
N ASP A 380 2.93 -29.39 18.65
CA ASP A 380 2.70 -30.38 19.72
C ASP A 380 2.62 -31.83 19.20
N GLY A 381 2.44 -32.02 17.89
CA GLY A 381 1.96 -33.27 17.31
C GLY A 381 0.46 -33.47 17.50
N ASP A 382 -0.11 -34.41 16.75
CA ASP A 382 -1.46 -34.93 16.96
C ASP A 382 -1.50 -36.45 16.69
N PHE A 383 -2.69 -37.01 16.48
CA PHE A 383 -2.85 -38.45 16.24
C PHE A 383 -2.13 -38.92 14.96
N PHE A 384 -2.00 -38.05 13.96
CA PHE A 384 -1.38 -38.32 12.67
C PHE A 384 -0.09 -37.53 12.47
N GLY A 385 -0.11 -36.24 12.79
CA GLY A 385 1.00 -35.30 12.62
C GLY A 385 2.04 -35.40 13.72
N LYS A 386 3.32 -35.27 13.36
CA LYS A 386 4.42 -35.20 14.35
C LYS A 386 4.62 -33.77 14.86
N GLN A 387 5.24 -33.67 16.03
CA GLN A 387 5.86 -32.42 16.47
C GLN A 387 7.07 -32.11 15.56
N PHE A 388 7.10 -30.91 14.97
CA PHE A 388 8.22 -30.45 14.17
C PHE A 388 9.47 -30.22 15.04
N GLY A 389 10.64 -30.55 14.50
CA GLY A 389 11.90 -30.58 15.25
C GLY A 389 12.17 -31.91 15.96
N SER A 390 11.19 -32.80 16.05
CA SER A 390 11.37 -34.16 16.57
C SER A 390 12.12 -35.04 15.59
N VAL A 391 12.97 -35.95 16.09
CA VAL A 391 13.57 -37.02 15.28
C VAL A 391 12.61 -38.18 15.00
N ASN A 392 11.43 -38.16 15.62
CA ASN A 392 10.44 -39.23 15.57
C ASN A 392 9.11 -38.76 14.96
N ASN A 393 8.42 -39.66 14.27
CA ASN A 393 7.03 -39.49 13.83
C ASN A 393 6.03 -39.52 15.01
N ALA A 394 4.74 -39.30 14.73
CA ALA A 394 3.66 -39.30 15.72
C ALA A 394 3.55 -40.62 16.54
N SER A 395 4.04 -41.74 16.02
CA SER A 395 4.08 -43.04 16.73
C SER A 395 5.34 -43.23 17.59
N GLY A 396 6.24 -42.25 17.65
CA GLY A 396 7.48 -42.29 18.42
C GLY A 396 8.63 -43.05 17.75
N ASN A 397 8.52 -43.38 16.45
CA ASN A 397 9.58 -44.04 15.69
C ASN A 397 10.37 -43.02 14.85
N PRO A 398 11.68 -43.23 14.62
CA PRO A 398 12.46 -42.36 13.74
C PRO A 398 11.83 -42.20 12.36
N ASP A 399 11.70 -40.96 11.89
CA ASP A 399 11.01 -40.64 10.63
C ASP A 399 11.95 -40.29 9.47
N GLY A 400 13.25 -40.12 9.78
CA GLY A 400 14.29 -39.80 8.81
C GLY A 400 14.42 -38.32 8.47
N THR A 401 13.59 -37.42 9.02
CA THR A 401 13.80 -35.97 8.86
C THR A 401 14.91 -35.46 9.78
N ASN A 402 15.17 -36.19 10.87
CA ASN A 402 16.13 -35.81 11.92
C ASN A 402 15.82 -34.42 12.52
N GLY A 403 14.54 -34.06 12.58
CA GLY A 403 14.08 -32.76 13.08
C GLY A 403 14.09 -31.63 12.04
N ASN A 404 14.61 -31.87 10.83
CA ASN A 404 14.65 -30.88 9.75
C ASN A 404 13.28 -30.78 9.05
N ASP A 405 12.27 -30.30 9.77
CA ASP A 405 10.89 -30.25 9.32
C ASP A 405 10.52 -28.93 8.63
N TRP A 406 9.48 -28.95 7.79
CA TRP A 406 8.99 -27.77 7.10
C TRP A 406 7.54 -27.94 6.62
N PHE A 407 6.86 -26.82 6.43
CA PHE A 407 5.53 -26.74 5.83
C PHE A 407 5.52 -25.62 4.79
N LEU A 408 5.26 -25.96 3.53
CA LEU A 408 5.43 -25.08 2.38
C LEU A 408 4.11 -24.87 1.65
N LEU A 409 3.75 -23.60 1.46
CA LEU A 409 2.75 -23.15 0.50
C LEU A 409 3.43 -22.79 -0.82
N THR A 410 2.99 -23.42 -1.90
CA THR A 410 3.36 -23.06 -3.28
C THR A 410 2.16 -22.46 -3.98
N ILE A 411 2.31 -21.24 -4.47
CA ILE A 411 1.31 -20.48 -5.21
C ILE A 411 1.71 -20.44 -6.68
N LYS A 412 0.79 -20.82 -7.56
CA LYS A 412 1.03 -20.89 -9.01
C LYS A 412 0.02 -20.07 -9.77
N GLY A 413 0.51 -19.27 -10.71
CA GLY A 413 -0.31 -18.52 -11.65
C GLY A 413 -0.77 -19.38 -12.82
N TYR A 414 -1.92 -19.06 -13.38
CA TYR A 414 -2.40 -19.61 -14.64
C TYR A 414 -2.87 -18.49 -15.56
N SER A 415 -2.75 -18.67 -16.88
CA SER A 415 -3.31 -17.80 -17.91
C SER A 415 -3.81 -18.64 -19.08
N GLY A 416 -5.07 -18.47 -19.47
CA GLY A 416 -5.76 -19.30 -20.46
C GLY A 416 -5.73 -20.79 -20.10
N GLY A 417 -5.73 -21.13 -18.81
CA GLY A 417 -5.61 -22.50 -18.32
C GLY A 417 -4.20 -23.11 -18.34
N ASN A 418 -3.18 -22.39 -18.82
CA ASN A 418 -1.79 -22.82 -18.77
C ASN A 418 -1.11 -22.26 -17.53
N ILE A 419 -0.27 -23.06 -16.88
CA ILE A 419 0.55 -22.61 -15.75
C ILE A 419 1.56 -21.55 -16.21
N THR A 420 1.77 -20.50 -15.41
CA THR A 420 2.87 -19.56 -15.64
C THR A 420 4.22 -20.21 -15.34
N THR A 421 5.31 -19.63 -15.84
CA THR A 421 6.64 -20.25 -15.71
C THR A 421 7.18 -20.28 -14.29
N ASP A 422 6.68 -19.40 -13.42
CA ASP A 422 7.16 -19.23 -12.06
C ASP A 422 6.14 -19.71 -11.02
N SER A 423 6.60 -19.91 -9.79
CA SER A 423 5.78 -20.20 -8.62
C SER A 423 6.34 -19.49 -7.41
N VAL A 424 5.48 -18.94 -6.59
CA VAL A 424 5.87 -18.32 -5.32
C VAL A 424 5.82 -19.38 -4.22
N ASN A 425 6.91 -19.48 -3.47
CA ASN A 425 7.07 -20.45 -2.39
C ASN A 425 7.18 -19.72 -1.05
N PHE A 426 6.31 -20.08 -0.10
CA PHE A 426 6.29 -19.49 1.23
C PHE A 426 6.25 -20.58 2.30
N TYR A 427 7.24 -20.59 3.20
CA TYR A 427 7.30 -21.55 4.29
C TYR A 427 6.43 -21.06 5.45
N LEU A 428 5.36 -21.82 5.73
CA LEU A 428 4.49 -21.64 6.91
C LEU A 428 5.15 -22.17 8.19
N ALA A 429 6.18 -23.02 8.05
CA ALA A 429 7.10 -23.41 9.11
C ALA A 429 8.41 -23.91 8.50
N ASP A 430 9.54 -23.67 9.18
CA ASP A 430 10.86 -24.16 8.75
C ASP A 430 11.78 -24.41 9.98
N TYR A 431 12.27 -25.65 10.09
CA TYR A 431 13.13 -26.16 11.16
C TYR A 431 14.46 -26.69 10.60
N ARG A 432 14.83 -26.29 9.37
CA ARG A 432 16.05 -26.78 8.70
C ARG A 432 17.30 -25.94 9.04
N PHE A 433 17.19 -25.03 9.99
CA PHE A 433 18.29 -24.15 10.37
C PHE A 433 19.36 -24.89 11.17
N THR A 434 20.59 -24.37 11.13
CA THR A 434 21.68 -24.94 11.94
C THR A 434 21.50 -24.65 13.44
N SER A 435 20.78 -23.58 13.77
CA SER A 435 20.44 -23.18 15.13
C SER A 435 18.94 -23.26 15.31
N SER A 436 18.48 -24.05 16.28
CA SER A 436 17.06 -24.21 16.58
C SER A 436 16.40 -22.93 17.12
N ALA A 437 17.18 -21.89 17.42
CA ALA A 437 16.65 -20.56 17.74
C ALA A 437 16.10 -19.81 16.53
N GLN A 438 16.36 -20.30 15.30
CA GLN A 438 15.82 -19.76 14.06
C GLN A 438 14.61 -20.55 13.55
N ASP A 439 14.30 -21.69 14.17
CA ASP A 439 13.14 -22.49 13.81
C ASP A 439 11.87 -21.71 14.09
N TYR A 440 10.90 -21.80 13.18
CA TYR A 440 9.65 -21.06 13.33
C TYR A 440 8.44 -21.82 12.80
N ILE A 441 7.30 -21.47 13.39
CA ILE A 441 5.96 -21.69 12.87
C ILE A 441 5.35 -20.30 12.70
N VAL A 442 4.83 -19.97 11.52
CA VAL A 442 4.18 -18.68 11.27
C VAL A 442 2.92 -18.58 12.13
N THR A 443 2.87 -17.61 13.04
CA THR A 443 1.72 -17.34 13.92
C THR A 443 1.01 -16.03 13.63
N ASP A 444 1.64 -15.16 12.84
CA ASP A 444 1.14 -13.85 12.46
C ASP A 444 0.80 -13.83 10.96
N TRP A 445 0.08 -12.80 10.49
CA TRP A 445 -0.13 -12.59 9.05
C TRP A 445 1.19 -12.22 8.37
N GLN A 446 1.48 -12.84 7.24
CA GLN A 446 2.71 -12.61 6.49
C GLN A 446 2.37 -12.30 5.03
N TRP A 447 2.96 -11.22 4.50
CA TRP A 447 2.79 -10.85 3.10
C TRP A 447 3.53 -11.81 2.18
N VAL A 448 2.87 -12.21 1.10
CA VAL A 448 3.43 -13.02 0.03
C VAL A 448 3.28 -12.26 -1.29
N ASP A 449 4.41 -11.78 -1.81
CA ASP A 449 4.50 -11.10 -3.10
C ASP A 449 4.18 -12.08 -4.25
N LEU A 450 3.19 -11.73 -5.07
CA LEU A 450 2.77 -12.52 -6.24
C LEU A 450 3.21 -11.94 -7.58
N THR A 451 3.90 -10.80 -7.58
CA THR A 451 4.25 -10.07 -8.82
C THR A 451 5.10 -10.91 -9.77
N SER A 452 5.92 -11.83 -9.25
CA SER A 452 6.75 -12.73 -10.08
C SER A 452 5.94 -13.72 -10.93
N LEU A 453 4.66 -13.94 -10.61
CA LEU A 453 3.77 -14.77 -11.42
C LEU A 453 3.37 -14.09 -12.74
N GLY A 454 3.53 -12.77 -12.85
CA GLY A 454 3.10 -11.97 -13.99
C GLY A 454 1.58 -11.94 -14.13
N ALA A 455 1.11 -11.67 -15.35
CA ALA A 455 -0.32 -11.62 -15.66
C ALA A 455 -0.98 -13.01 -15.57
N VAL A 456 -2.02 -13.13 -14.74
CA VAL A 456 -2.71 -14.38 -14.43
C VAL A 456 -4.23 -14.22 -14.46
N ASP A 457 -4.95 -15.29 -14.78
CA ASP A 457 -6.42 -15.41 -14.66
C ASP A 457 -6.87 -16.23 -13.45
N SER A 458 -5.94 -16.94 -12.80
CA SER A 458 -6.26 -17.78 -11.65
C SER A 458 -5.02 -18.20 -10.87
N LEU A 459 -5.20 -18.44 -9.58
CA LEU A 459 -4.17 -18.87 -8.64
C LEU A 459 -4.46 -20.29 -8.15
N SER A 460 -3.44 -21.12 -8.06
CA SER A 460 -3.49 -22.45 -7.42
C SER A 460 -2.63 -22.47 -6.17
N PHE A 461 -3.19 -22.98 -5.07
CA PHE A 461 -2.54 -23.07 -3.77
C PHE A 461 -2.27 -24.54 -3.41
N ILE A 462 -0.99 -24.87 -3.19
CA ILE A 462 -0.54 -26.24 -2.96
C ILE A 462 0.28 -26.27 -1.67
N LEU A 463 -0.17 -27.06 -0.70
CA LEU A 463 0.54 -27.35 0.54
C LEU A 463 1.33 -28.66 0.43
N THR A 464 2.55 -28.62 0.95
CA THR A 464 3.46 -29.76 1.10
C THR A 464 4.19 -29.67 2.43
N SER A 465 4.63 -30.81 2.98
CA SER A 465 5.33 -30.86 4.27
C SER A 465 6.41 -31.94 4.28
N SER A 466 7.36 -31.81 5.20
CA SER A 466 8.28 -32.89 5.56
C SER A 466 7.59 -34.07 6.25
N ASP A 467 6.50 -33.83 6.98
CA ASP A 467 5.77 -34.88 7.68
C ASP A 467 4.80 -35.60 6.72
N VAL A 468 5.28 -36.72 6.18
CA VAL A 468 4.59 -37.54 5.18
C VAL A 468 4.46 -38.98 5.65
N GLY A 469 3.24 -39.50 5.60
CA GLY A 469 2.91 -40.90 5.83
C GLY A 469 2.61 -41.65 4.54
N LEU A 470 2.13 -42.89 4.68
CA LEU A 470 1.79 -43.76 3.55
C LEU A 470 0.73 -43.17 2.61
N TYR A 471 -0.19 -42.37 3.16
CA TYR A 471 -1.35 -41.84 2.43
C TYR A 471 -1.20 -40.36 2.02
N GLY A 472 -0.01 -39.78 2.24
CA GLY A 472 0.30 -38.39 1.94
C GLY A 472 0.75 -37.61 3.16
N MET A 473 0.62 -36.29 3.08
CA MET A 473 0.98 -35.37 4.16
C MET A 473 0.16 -35.65 5.42
N ASN A 474 0.82 -35.81 6.56
CA ASN A 474 0.15 -35.97 7.86
C ASN A 474 -0.19 -34.61 8.47
N THR A 475 0.65 -33.59 8.23
CA THR A 475 0.39 -32.20 8.62
C THR A 475 -0.98 -31.75 8.10
N PRO A 476 -1.83 -31.13 8.94
CA PRO A 476 -3.13 -30.65 8.51
C PRO A 476 -3.04 -29.75 7.28
N ALA A 477 -3.78 -30.11 6.24
CA ALA A 477 -3.66 -29.54 4.91
C ALA A 477 -4.49 -28.24 4.75
N PHE A 478 -4.31 -27.30 5.68
CA PHE A 478 -5.08 -26.05 5.77
C PHE A 478 -4.18 -24.85 6.08
N PHE A 479 -4.46 -23.73 5.42
CA PHE A 479 -3.86 -22.42 5.74
C PHE A 479 -4.94 -21.33 5.68
N ALA A 480 -4.65 -20.18 6.29
CA ALA A 480 -5.51 -19.00 6.22
C ALA A 480 -4.89 -17.97 5.27
N LEU A 481 -5.74 -17.25 4.54
CA LEU A 481 -5.34 -16.15 3.66
C LEU A 481 -6.29 -14.96 3.80
N ASP A 482 -5.76 -13.76 3.56
CA ASP A 482 -6.50 -12.52 3.64
C ASP A 482 -5.96 -11.45 2.67
N ASN A 483 -6.75 -10.41 2.40
CA ASN A 483 -6.35 -9.23 1.63
C ASN A 483 -5.62 -9.59 0.32
N LEU A 484 -6.25 -10.42 -0.52
CA LEU A 484 -5.69 -10.78 -1.82
C LEU A 484 -5.69 -9.54 -2.73
N ASN A 485 -4.57 -9.36 -3.42
CA ASN A 485 -4.29 -8.25 -4.32
C ASN A 485 -4.25 -6.87 -3.65
N ASP A 486 -3.98 -6.83 -2.35
CA ASP A 486 -3.77 -5.59 -1.61
C ASP A 486 -2.64 -4.76 -2.25
N GLN A 487 -2.94 -3.49 -2.51
CA GLN A 487 -2.01 -2.51 -3.08
C GLN A 487 -1.46 -1.61 -1.99
N THR A 488 -1.33 -2.09 -0.75
CA THR A 488 -0.47 -1.41 0.21
C THR A 488 0.84 -1.15 -0.49
N VAL A 489 1.14 0.15 -0.69
CA VAL A 489 2.48 0.60 -1.05
C VAL A 489 3.35 -0.15 -0.07
N SER A 490 4.10 -1.14 -0.58
CA SER A 490 5.04 -1.85 0.24
C SER A 490 5.99 -0.75 0.70
N VAL A 491 5.79 -0.23 1.91
CA VAL A 491 6.91 -0.17 2.82
C VAL A 491 7.36 -1.61 2.77
N ASN A 492 8.40 -1.87 1.97
CA ASN A 492 9.06 -3.14 2.12
C ASN A 492 9.30 -3.21 3.62
N GLU A 493 8.64 -4.13 4.30
CA GLU A 493 9.24 -4.75 5.47
C GLU A 493 10.44 -5.51 4.91
N LEU A 494 11.44 -4.74 4.45
CA LEU A 494 12.80 -5.16 4.27
C LEU A 494 13.12 -5.74 5.62
N ASN A 495 13.17 -7.07 5.70
CA ASN A 495 13.74 -7.83 6.81
C ASN A 495 14.75 -6.94 7.55
N ASP A 496 14.28 -6.36 8.65
CA ASP A 496 14.85 -5.14 9.22
C ASP A 496 16.07 -5.55 10.04
N LYS A 497 17.15 -5.90 9.33
CA LYS A 497 18.42 -6.31 9.94
C LYS A 497 18.97 -5.21 10.83
N LEU A 498 18.59 -3.96 10.59
CA LEU A 498 18.88 -2.81 11.43
C LEU A 498 17.63 -2.35 12.19
N SER A 499 17.46 -2.83 13.43
CA SER A 499 16.41 -2.38 14.33
C SER A 499 16.99 -1.97 15.68
N PHE A 500 16.33 -1.02 16.34
CA PHE A 500 16.73 -0.58 17.68
C PHE A 500 15.53 -0.21 18.53
N LEU A 501 15.70 -0.34 19.85
CA LEU A 501 14.76 0.14 20.85
C LEU A 501 15.35 1.35 21.56
N ILE A 502 14.51 2.34 21.86
CA ILE A 502 14.89 3.53 22.61
C ILE A 502 14.03 3.68 23.86
N TYR A 503 14.65 3.75 25.04
CA TYR A 503 13.94 3.82 26.32
C TYR A 503 14.78 4.45 27.44
N PRO A 504 14.17 5.00 28.49
CA PRO A 504 12.75 5.32 28.58
C PRO A 504 12.38 6.45 27.63
N ASN A 505 11.15 6.43 27.13
CA ASN A 505 10.55 7.55 26.43
C ASN A 505 9.21 7.86 27.12
N PRO A 506 9.06 9.02 27.80
CA PRO A 506 10.00 10.14 27.88
C PRO A 506 11.31 9.84 28.64
N ALA A 507 12.40 10.41 28.15
CA ALA A 507 13.75 10.32 28.72
C ALA A 507 14.03 11.52 29.64
N ASN A 508 14.76 11.27 30.74
CA ASN A 508 15.28 12.33 31.62
C ASN A 508 16.75 12.57 31.31
N GLU A 509 17.67 12.33 32.24
CA GLU A 509 19.10 12.62 32.06
C GLU A 509 19.79 11.74 31.01
N ASN A 510 19.21 10.58 30.72
CA ASN A 510 19.79 9.58 29.83
C ASN A 510 18.71 8.87 29.02
N VAL A 511 19.11 8.31 27.87
CA VAL A 511 18.30 7.38 27.08
C VAL A 511 19.15 6.17 26.67
N PHE A 512 18.56 4.99 26.77
CA PHE A 512 19.16 3.74 26.33
C PHE A 512 18.74 3.44 24.89
N VAL A 513 19.72 3.09 24.07
CA VAL A 513 19.53 2.66 22.69
C VAL A 513 20.01 1.22 22.57
N SER A 514 19.08 0.28 22.42
CA SER A 514 19.37 -1.15 22.29
C SER A 514 19.39 -1.55 20.82
N LEU A 515 20.59 -1.84 20.31
CA LEU A 515 20.84 -2.17 18.91
C LEU A 515 20.84 -3.68 18.70
N ASN A 516 20.18 -4.16 17.63
CA ASN A 516 20.20 -5.57 17.23
C ASN A 516 21.44 -5.95 16.39
N SER A 517 22.20 -4.97 15.90
CA SER A 517 23.35 -5.12 15.00
C SER A 517 24.34 -3.96 15.18
N ASN A 518 25.52 -4.06 14.57
CA ASN A 518 26.53 -3.00 14.62
C ASN A 518 26.14 -1.84 13.68
N ILE A 519 26.42 -0.61 14.09
CA ILE A 519 26.14 0.61 13.34
C ILE A 519 27.39 1.48 13.22
N THR A 520 27.50 2.21 12.11
CA THR A 520 28.60 3.15 11.87
C THR A 520 28.40 4.45 12.65
N GLU A 521 27.16 4.89 12.83
CA GLU A 521 26.88 6.16 13.52
C GLU A 521 25.47 6.21 14.11
N LEU A 522 25.36 6.84 15.29
CA LEU A 522 24.12 7.28 15.92
C LEU A 522 24.15 8.79 16.06
N GLN A 523 23.07 9.46 15.67
CA GLN A 523 22.88 10.90 15.81
C GLN A 523 21.62 11.19 16.64
N ILE A 524 21.71 12.15 17.56
CA ILE A 524 20.52 12.80 18.13
C ILE A 524 20.33 14.14 17.42
N ILE A 525 19.14 14.39 16.89
CA ILE A 525 18.79 15.54 16.08
C ILE A 525 17.63 16.26 16.76
N ASP A 526 17.73 17.58 16.92
CA ASP A 526 16.64 18.40 17.46
C ASP A 526 15.55 18.69 16.41
N VAL A 527 14.41 19.26 16.83
CA VAL A 527 13.28 19.60 15.93
C VAL A 527 13.63 20.58 14.81
N THR A 528 14.79 21.25 14.87
CA THR A 528 15.26 22.15 13.81
C THR A 528 16.12 21.43 12.77
N GLY A 529 16.33 20.12 12.92
CA GLY A 529 17.19 19.31 12.06
C GLY A 529 18.67 19.39 12.44
N LYS A 530 19.02 20.04 13.55
CA LYS A 530 20.41 20.17 14.00
C LYS A 530 20.82 18.93 14.81
N THR A 531 21.91 18.28 14.39
CA THR A 531 22.54 17.21 15.16
C THR A 531 23.13 17.78 16.46
N VAL A 532 22.61 17.34 17.60
CA VAL A 532 23.02 17.75 18.94
C VAL A 532 23.94 16.73 19.61
N ARG A 533 23.97 15.49 19.13
CA ARG A 533 24.86 14.42 19.61
C ARG A 533 25.22 13.46 18.48
N ILE A 534 26.45 12.92 18.52
CA ILE A 534 26.93 11.87 17.61
C ILE A 534 27.70 10.83 18.43
N GLU A 535 27.44 9.55 18.19
CA GLU A 535 28.24 8.42 18.62
C GLU A 535 28.60 7.57 17.40
N LYS A 536 29.81 7.00 17.34
CA LYS A 536 30.31 6.27 16.16
C LYS A 536 30.68 4.84 16.50
N ASP A 537 30.63 3.98 15.50
CA ASP A 537 31.11 2.59 15.54
C ASP A 537 30.55 1.79 16.73
N LEU A 538 29.22 1.86 16.93
CA LEU A 538 28.55 1.19 18.04
C LEU A 538 28.25 -0.27 17.69
N PHE A 539 28.61 -1.19 18.58
CA PHE A 539 28.33 -2.63 18.43
C PHE A 539 26.90 -2.99 18.86
N ALA A 540 26.40 -4.16 18.44
CA ALA A 540 25.14 -4.69 18.94
C ALA A 540 25.11 -4.76 20.48
N GLY A 541 23.97 -4.41 21.09
CA GLY A 541 23.81 -4.28 22.54
C GLY A 541 23.18 -2.96 22.97
N THR A 542 23.12 -2.72 24.28
CA THR A 542 22.50 -1.53 24.86
C THR A 542 23.53 -0.45 25.16
N HIS A 543 23.32 0.74 24.60
CA HIS A 543 24.16 1.92 24.78
C HIS A 543 23.43 2.98 25.59
N ASN A 544 24.11 3.57 26.56
CA ASN A 544 23.56 4.66 27.37
C ASN A 544 24.01 6.01 26.81
N ILE A 545 23.05 6.84 26.38
CA ILE A 545 23.30 8.15 25.79
C ILE A 545 22.91 9.24 26.78
N ASN A 546 23.88 10.08 27.16
CA ASN A 546 23.66 11.20 28.07
C ASN A 546 22.97 12.37 27.36
N LEU A 547 21.88 12.86 27.97
CA LEU A 547 21.02 13.94 27.49
C LEU A 547 20.98 15.14 28.45
N GLU A 548 21.80 15.18 29.49
CA GLU A 548 21.75 16.16 30.60
C GLU A 548 21.82 17.61 30.11
N ASN A 549 22.58 17.85 29.03
CA ASN A 549 22.76 19.19 28.45
C ASN A 549 21.72 19.55 27.37
N LEU A 550 20.75 18.67 27.11
CA LEU A 550 19.67 18.91 26.16
C LEU A 550 18.46 19.51 26.88
N LYS A 551 17.82 20.47 26.24
CA LYS A 551 16.58 21.07 26.75
C LYS A 551 15.44 20.06 26.65
N SER A 552 14.41 20.20 27.49
CA SER A 552 13.18 19.45 27.35
C SER A 552 12.56 19.73 25.96
N GLY A 553 12.15 18.69 25.26
CA GLY A 553 11.69 18.79 23.88
C GLY A 553 11.66 17.46 23.14
N ILE A 554 11.26 17.51 21.87
CA ILE A 554 11.24 16.35 20.98
C ILE A 554 12.59 16.25 20.28
N TYR A 555 13.11 15.02 20.18
CA TYR A 555 14.34 14.71 19.47
C TYR A 555 14.15 13.47 18.59
N LEU A 556 14.95 13.39 17.54
CA LEU A 556 15.07 12.21 16.68
C LEU A 556 16.39 11.51 16.97
N VAL A 557 16.37 10.18 17.08
CA VAL A 557 17.57 9.34 17.03
C VAL A 557 17.66 8.70 15.66
N LYS A 558 18.73 9.02 14.93
CA LYS A 558 19.04 8.46 13.63
C LYS A 558 20.23 7.52 13.78
N ILE A 559 20.07 6.24 13.46
CA ILE A 559 21.16 5.28 13.37
C ILE A 559 21.49 4.98 11.91
N MET A 560 22.76 4.76 11.62
CA MET A 560 23.29 4.49 10.29
C MET A 560 24.22 3.29 10.33
N SER A 561 24.05 2.35 9.40
CA SER A 561 24.98 1.26 9.10
C SER A 561 25.55 1.47 7.70
N GLU A 562 26.43 0.60 7.22
CA GLU A 562 27.07 0.73 5.89
C GLU A 562 26.05 0.89 4.76
N ASN A 563 24.87 0.27 4.87
CA ASN A 563 23.85 0.24 3.81
C ASN A 563 22.43 0.67 4.25
N GLN A 564 22.22 1.09 5.50
CA GLN A 564 20.87 1.32 6.05
C GLN A 564 20.84 2.51 7.02
N ILE A 565 19.69 3.21 7.07
CA ILE A 565 19.43 4.32 8.00
C ILE A 565 18.08 4.07 8.66
N LYS A 566 18.00 4.20 9.99
CA LYS A 566 16.74 4.13 10.74
C LYS A 566 16.60 5.32 11.67
N ILE A 567 15.37 5.83 11.83
CA ILE A 567 15.09 7.04 12.63
C ILE A 567 13.93 6.75 13.57
N GLU A 568 14.09 7.08 14.85
CA GLU A 568 13.04 7.00 15.87
C GLU A 568 12.90 8.32 16.63
N LYS A 569 11.72 8.59 17.17
CA LYS A 569 11.44 9.81 17.96
C LYS A 569 11.44 9.51 19.45
N PHE A 570 12.01 10.40 20.26
CA PHE A 570 11.81 10.39 21.71
C PHE A 570 11.62 11.80 22.30
N ILE A 571 11.06 11.85 23.51
CA ILE A 571 10.78 13.08 24.24
C ILE A 571 11.78 13.19 25.40
N LYS A 572 12.50 14.31 25.51
CA LYS A 572 13.30 14.69 26.69
C LYS A 572 12.43 15.52 27.63
N GLN A 573 12.35 15.13 28.90
CA GLN A 573 11.70 15.90 29.96
C GLN A 573 12.68 16.66 30.83
#